data_AF-A0A381N2C0-F1
#
_entry.id   AF-A0A381N2C0-F1
#
_cell.length_a   1.000
_cell.length_b   1.000
_cell.length_c   1.000
_cell.angle_alpha   90.00
_cell.angle_beta   90.00
_cell.angle_gamma   90.00
#
_symmetry.space_group_name_H-M   'P 1'
#
loop_
_entity.id
_entity.type
_entity.pdbx_description
1 polymer ?
#
loop_
_entity_poly.entity_id
_entity_poly.type
_entity_poly.pdbx_seq_one_letter_code
_entity_poly.pdbx_strand_id
1 'polypeptide(L)' 'MPKAQLVRVAQTSQGPITVDVAGRGPGRGAYLCRIPDCWGRAISKGALDRSFKKDLSSQDLESVRTYYETNIAPQTKAP' A
#
# COMPACT_ATOMS: atom_id res chain seq x y z
N MET A 1 -13.19 8.68 6.03
CA MET A 1 -13.08 7.31 6.59
C MET A 1 -12.30 7.37 7.90
N PRO A 2 -12.76 6.70 8.97
CA PRO A 2 -12.00 6.56 10.20
C PRO A 2 -10.64 5.88 9.95
N LYS A 3 -9.59 6.33 10.65
CA LYS A 3 -8.21 5.80 10.51
C LYS A 3 -8.12 4.29 10.71
N ALA A 4 -8.93 3.73 11.61
CA ALA A 4 -8.99 2.29 11.90
C ALA A 4 -9.49 1.44 10.71
N GLN A 5 -10.18 2.04 9.74
CA GLN A 5 -10.68 1.35 8.55
C GLN A 5 -9.67 1.41 7.38
N LEU A 6 -8.56 2.13 7.55
CA LEU A 6 -7.52 2.26 6.55
C LEU A 6 -6.44 1.21 6.76
N VAL A 7 -5.79 0.82 5.67
CA VAL A 7 -4.61 -0.04 5.66
C VAL A 7 -3.38 0.84 5.67
N ARG A 8 -2.47 0.62 6.62
CA ARG A 8 -1.20 1.34 6.65
C ARG A 8 -0.18 0.65 5.76
N VAL A 9 0.51 1.42 4.93
CA VAL A 9 1.73 1.03 4.24
C VAL A 9 2.87 1.85 4.81
N ALA A 10 4.00 1.21 5.09
CA ALA A 10 5.13 1.84 5.76
C ALA A 10 6.44 1.48 5.06
N GLN A 11 7.39 2.41 5.14
CA GLN A 11 8.75 2.16 4.71
C GLN A 11 9.52 1.52 5.85
N THR A 12 10.10 0.34 5.61
CA THR A 12 11.09 -0.24 6.53
C THR A 12 12.39 0.55 6.46
N SER A 13 13.15 0.66 7.55
CA SER A 13 14.19 1.67 7.83
C SER A 13 14.99 2.25 6.65
N GLN A 14 15.35 1.48 5.61
CA GLN A 14 15.75 1.98 4.28
C GLN A 14 15.31 1.05 3.14
N GLY A 15 14.38 0.14 3.39
CA GLY A 15 14.04 -0.98 2.52
C GLY A 15 12.72 -0.80 1.75
N PRO A 16 12.13 -1.93 1.29
CA PRO A 16 10.90 -1.93 0.53
C PRO A 16 9.72 -1.39 1.36
N ILE A 17 8.68 -0.97 0.66
CA ILE A 17 7.43 -0.55 1.26
C ILE A 17 6.60 -1.80 1.56
N THR A 18 6.17 -1.94 2.81
CA THR A 18 5.39 -3.10 3.26
C THR A 18 4.07 -2.66 3.85
N VAL A 19 3.10 -3.58 3.87
CA VAL A 19 1.81 -3.36 4.53
C VAL A 19 1.98 -3.58 6.03
N ASP A 20 1.78 -2.52 6.82
CA ASP A 20 1.85 -2.58 8.28
C ASP A 20 0.45 -2.74 8.87
N VAL A 21 0.03 -4.00 8.98
CA VAL A 21 -1.28 -4.35 9.56
C VAL A 21 -1.33 -4.03 11.06
N ALA A 22 -0.18 -4.05 11.75
CA ALA A 22 -0.10 -3.78 13.18
C ALA A 22 -0.16 -2.28 13.50
N GLY A 23 0.08 -1.41 12.52
CA GLY A 23 0.08 0.05 12.66
C GLY A 23 1.19 0.61 13.55
N ARG A 24 2.17 -0.23 13.90
CA ARG A 24 3.21 0.04 14.91
C ARG A 24 4.63 0.08 14.32
N GLY A 25 4.78 -0.16 13.02
CA GLY A 25 6.08 -0.15 12.36
C GLY A 25 6.72 1.25 12.40
N PRO A 26 8.03 1.37 12.74
CA PRO A 26 8.73 2.64 12.74
C PRO A 26 8.79 3.24 11.31
N GLY A 27 8.98 4.57 11.24
CA GLY A 27 9.16 5.27 9.96
C GLY A 27 7.90 5.92 9.39
N ARG A 28 8.05 6.49 8.19
CA ARG A 28 6.97 7.18 7.49
C ARG A 28 5.92 6.15 7.05
N GLY A 29 4.65 6.50 7.21
CA GLY A 29 3.54 5.66 6.78
C GLY A 29 2.55 6.45 5.93
N ALA A 30 1.94 5.76 4.97
CA ALA A 30 0.79 6.21 4.20
C ALA A 30 -0.41 5.33 4.54
N TYR A 31 -1.62 5.88 4.42
CA TYR A 31 -2.86 5.14 4.67
C TYR A 31 -3.64 5.02 3.37
N LEU A 32 -4.01 3.79 3.03
CA LEU A 32 -4.83 3.45 1.87
C LEU A 32 -6.19 2.96 2.33
N CYS A 33 -7.24 3.31 1.60
CA CYS A 33 -8.57 2.82 1.90
C CYS A 33 -8.79 1.40 1.37
N ARG A 34 -9.68 0.61 1.99
CA ARG A 34 -9.95 -0.79 1.63
C ARG A 34 -10.82 -0.96 0.37
N ILE A 35 -10.68 -0.06 -0.60
CA ILE A 35 -11.39 -0.14 -1.88
C ILE A 35 -10.38 -0.17 -3.04
N PRO A 36 -10.66 -0.92 -4.13
CA PRO A 36 -9.71 -1.11 -5.21
C PRO A 36 -9.16 0.19 -5.82
N ASP A 37 -10.02 1.18 -6.01
CA ASP A 37 -9.67 2.48 -6.57
C ASP A 37 -8.55 3.22 -5.82
N CYS A 38 -8.50 3.09 -4.48
CA CYS A 38 -7.43 3.67 -3.67
C CYS A 38 -6.07 3.08 -4.03
N TRP A 39 -6.02 1.76 -4.21
CA TRP A 39 -4.79 1.01 -4.46
C TRP A 39 -4.33 1.17 -5.90
N GLY A 40 -5.26 1.19 -6.86
CA GLY A 40 -4.94 1.50 -8.26
C GLY A 40 -4.24 2.86 -8.40
N ARG A 41 -4.72 3.89 -7.68
CA ARG A 41 -4.07 5.21 -7.64
C ARG A 41 -2.73 5.18 -6.89
N ALA A 42 -2.66 4.43 -5.79
CA ALA A 42 -1.46 4.32 -4.98
C ALA A 42 -0.29 3.71 -5.74
N ILE A 43 -0.55 2.59 -6.43
CA ILE A 43 0.44 1.79 -7.16
C ILE A 43 0.72 2.38 -8.54
N SER A 44 -0.31 2.82 -9.27
CA SER A 44 -0.14 3.17 -10.70
C SER A 44 0.07 4.66 -10.96
N LYS A 45 -0.36 5.55 -10.04
CA LYS A 45 -0.27 7.02 -10.22
C LYS A 45 0.79 7.67 -9.33
N GLY A 46 1.76 6.89 -8.85
CA GLY A 46 2.87 7.37 -8.03
C GLY A 46 2.44 8.12 -6.76
N ALA A 47 1.32 7.74 -6.14
CA ALA A 47 0.86 8.41 -4.92
C ALA A 47 1.71 8.01 -3.71
N LEU A 48 2.26 6.80 -3.73
CA LEU A 48 3.20 6.34 -2.70
C LEU A 48 4.55 7.03 -2.83
N ASP A 49 5.04 7.28 -4.05
CA ASP A 49 6.29 8.00 -4.32
C ASP A 49 6.29 9.37 -3.67
N ARG A 50 5.21 10.12 -3.86
CA ARG A 50 4.98 11.42 -3.22
C ARG A 50 4.89 11.31 -1.69
N SER A 51 4.20 10.27 -1.21
CA SER A 51 4.01 10.05 0.22
C SER A 51 5.32 9.70 0.94
N PHE A 52 6.20 8.95 0.28
CA PHE A 52 7.51 8.54 0.80
C PHE A 52 8.65 9.49 0.40
N LYS A 53 8.40 10.44 -0.52
CA LYS A 53 9.41 11.34 -1.10
C LYS A 53 10.59 10.59 -1.74
N LYS A 54 10.31 9.47 -2.40
CA LYS A 54 11.29 8.71 -3.19
C LYS A 54 10.64 8.16 -4.45
N ASP A 55 11.48 7.92 -5.46
CA ASP A 55 11.09 7.15 -6.64
C ASP A 55 11.02 5.67 -6.24
N LEU A 56 9.84 5.07 -6.35
CA LEU A 56 9.58 3.70 -5.94
C LEU A 56 9.65 2.77 -7.14
N SER A 57 10.60 1.83 -7.10
CA SER A 57 10.64 0.78 -8.11
C SER A 57 9.45 -0.17 -8.00
N SER A 58 9.19 -0.94 -9.05
CA SER A 58 8.20 -2.03 -8.98
C SER A 58 8.53 -3.04 -7.88
N GLN A 59 9.81 -3.23 -7.58
CA GLN A 59 10.27 -4.14 -6.52
C GLN A 59 10.04 -3.56 -5.13
N ASP A 60 10.19 -2.24 -4.94
CA ASP A 60 9.83 -1.57 -3.67
C ASP A 60 8.34 -1.74 -3.33
N LEU A 61 7.49 -1.81 -4.35
CA LEU A 61 6.04 -1.90 -4.23
C LEU A 61 5.49 -3.33 -4.27
N GLU A 62 6.35 -4.34 -4.44
CA GLU A 62 5.93 -5.72 -4.65
C GLU A 62 5.03 -6.22 -3.51
N SER A 63 5.43 -6.02 -2.25
CA SER A 63 4.63 -6.40 -1.09
C SER A 63 3.26 -5.69 -1.04
N VAL A 64 3.21 -4.44 -1.50
CA VAL A 64 1.97 -3.64 -1.56
C VAL A 64 1.04 -4.21 -2.65
N ARG A 65 1.59 -4.56 -3.81
CA ARG A 65 0.85 -5.16 -4.93
C ARG A 65 0.29 -6.53 -4.55
N THR A 66 1.11 -7.41 -3.98
CA THR A 66 0.67 -8.73 -3.52
C THR A 66 -0.47 -8.63 -2.51
N TYR A 67 -0.36 -7.70 -1.56
CA TYR A 67 -1.44 -7.47 -0.59
C TYR A 67 -2.73 -6.98 -1.26
N TYR A 68 -2.62 -6.03 -2.21
CA TYR A 68 -3.75 -5.55 -2.99
C TYR A 68 -4.48 -6.71 -3.67
N GLU A 69 -3.77 -7.52 -4.43
CA GLU A 69 -4.33 -8.65 -5.18
C GLU A 69 -4.99 -9.70 -4.27
N THR A 70 -4.38 -9.96 -3.12
CA THR A 70 -4.86 -11.00 -2.19
C THR A 70 -6.05 -10.53 -1.34
N ASN A 71 -6.08 -9.26 -0.92
CA ASN A 71 -6.97 -8.80 0.15
C ASN A 71 -7.98 -7.72 -0.27
N ILE A 72 -7.73 -6.99 -1.37
CA ILE A 72 -8.50 -5.78 -1.71
C ILE A 72 -9.08 -5.82 -3.12
N ALA A 73 -8.32 -6.30 -4.10
CA ALA A 73 -8.77 -6.41 -5.47
C ALA A 73 -10.09 -7.18 -5.49
N PRO A 74 -11.08 -6.72 -6.28
CA PRO A 74 -12.33 -7.45 -6.38
C PRO A 74 -11.97 -8.85 -6.87
N GLN A 75 -12.44 -9.86 -6.15
CA GLN A 75 -12.29 -11.26 -6.53
C GLN A 75 -13.18 -11.48 -7.77
N THR A 76 -12.83 -10.90 -8.90
CA THR A 76 -13.29 -11.34 -10.22
C THR A 76 -12.51 -12.59 -10.57
N LYS A 77 -12.70 -13.63 -9.73
CA LYS A 77 -12.53 -14.99 -10.18
C LYS A 77 -13.81 -15.29 -10.95
N ALA A 78 -13.81 -14.99 -12.25
CA ALA A 78 -14.74 -15.63 -13.18
C ALA A 78 -14.48 -17.15 -13.12
N PRO A 79 -15.54 -17.98 -13.24
CA PRO A 79 -15.61 -19.36 -12.74
C PRO A 79 -14.47 -20.27 -13.17
#